data_AF-A0A1G2WZH5-F1
#
_entry.id   AF-A0A1G2WZH5-F1
#
_cell.length_a   1.000
_cell.length_b   1.000
_cell.length_c   1.000
_cell.angle_alpha   90.00
_cell.angle_beta   90.00
_cell.angle_gamma   90.00
#
_symmetry.space_group_name_H-M   'P 1'
#
loop_
_entity.id
_entity.type
_entity.pdbx_description
1 polymer ?
#
loop_
_entity_poly.entity_id
_entity_poly.type
_entity_poly.pdbx_seq_one_letter_code
_entity_poly.pdbx_strand_id
1 'polypeptide(L)'
;MQTEKTDSWKEKIDPAFDELIKVYLDFIDRSHININTGYLCLDDDSLNILKEKEYPSFHKKIKFDYEYNKKLTKDIIKLGASNDIEYILKFFTAKKFEQKKSYLFKMIQALPNKESKEYYRTFFSFFETEEKLKSYLNRRPGIDLKRCVYEFNMNILTLVTQVMFKGYWDTENDESIKRKRLDRLNLIKIGLSEVFNTVSSITHKKSLDELLEEAEKGCDESLFKAIQIDKTLFDLDWLRRRIRKAFYAGDSSFFKKLGTAIEKTSLENDIEYTKLNSVLISFWGLGFCKLNNQEQWELLKSCGITVQTDPETFRKYVNRLIENKTIGLN
;
A
#
# COMPACT_ATOMS: atom_id res chain seq x y z
N MET A 1 -17.68 33.26 -19.75
CA MET A 1 -17.73 31.79 -19.68
C MET A 1 -16.48 31.33 -18.96
N GLN A 2 -16.59 30.99 -17.67
CA GLN A 2 -15.55 30.18 -17.02
C GLN A 2 -15.72 28.78 -17.61
N THR A 3 -14.78 28.36 -18.44
CA THR A 3 -14.63 26.93 -18.78
C THR A 3 -14.46 26.21 -17.44
N GLU A 4 -15.41 25.34 -17.08
CA GLU A 4 -15.24 24.41 -15.97
C GLU A 4 -13.87 23.76 -16.15
N LYS A 5 -12.97 23.98 -15.18
CA LYS A 5 -11.72 23.23 -15.12
C LYS A 5 -12.13 21.78 -14.91
N THR A 6 -12.24 21.03 -15.99
CA THR A 6 -12.32 19.58 -15.92
C THR A 6 -11.04 19.11 -15.23
N ASP A 7 -11.18 18.42 -14.11
CA ASP A 7 -10.09 17.78 -13.39
C ASP A 7 -9.44 16.74 -14.31
N SER A 8 -8.43 17.14 -15.09
CA SER A 8 -7.84 16.31 -16.15
C SER A 8 -7.27 14.97 -15.66
N TRP A 9 -7.01 14.87 -14.35
CA TRP A 9 -6.56 13.65 -13.70
C TRP A 9 -7.66 12.57 -13.60
N LYS A 10 -8.95 12.93 -13.53
CA LYS A 10 -10.07 11.98 -13.39
C LYS A 10 -10.28 11.09 -14.61
N GLU A 11 -9.74 11.47 -15.76
CA GLU A 11 -9.73 10.65 -16.96
C GLU A 11 -8.61 9.59 -16.95
N LYS A 12 -7.57 9.81 -16.13
CA LYS A 12 -6.34 8.98 -16.11
C LYS A 12 -6.36 7.92 -15.01
N ILE A 13 -7.00 8.22 -13.89
CA ILE A 13 -7.15 7.36 -12.72
C ILE A 13 -8.60 7.37 -12.25
N ASP A 14 -8.91 6.61 -11.20
CA ASP A 14 -10.23 6.58 -10.58
C ASP A 14 -10.74 8.01 -10.28
N PRO A 15 -11.93 8.42 -10.74
CA PRO A 15 -12.53 9.72 -10.45
C PRO A 15 -12.68 10.06 -8.95
N ALA A 16 -12.76 9.05 -8.08
CA ALA A 16 -12.85 9.18 -6.63
C ALA A 16 -11.50 8.91 -5.93
N PHE A 17 -10.38 9.10 -6.62
CA PHE A 17 -9.05 8.88 -6.04
C PHE A 17 -8.72 9.87 -4.91
N ASP A 18 -9.29 11.07 -4.93
CA ASP A 18 -9.12 12.04 -3.85
C ASP A 18 -9.84 11.57 -2.56
N GLU A 19 -11.02 10.94 -2.68
CA GLU A 19 -11.72 10.32 -1.55
C GLU A 19 -10.87 9.22 -0.91
N LEU A 20 -10.23 8.39 -1.73
CA LEU A 20 -9.31 7.33 -1.31
C LEU A 20 -8.15 7.90 -0.47
N ILE A 21 -7.52 8.99 -0.95
CA ILE A 21 -6.45 9.69 -0.23
C ILE A 21 -6.98 10.27 1.08
N LYS A 22 -8.13 10.93 1.07
CA LYS A 22 -8.74 11.55 2.27
C LYS A 22 -9.08 10.51 3.34
N VAL A 23 -9.61 9.35 2.96
CA VAL A 23 -9.87 8.24 3.90
C VAL A 23 -8.58 7.71 4.51
N TYR A 24 -7.52 7.58 3.71
CA TYR A 24 -6.21 7.18 4.22
C TYR A 24 -5.59 8.21 5.18
N LEU A 25 -5.73 9.50 4.88
CA LEU A 25 -5.28 10.56 5.79
C LEU A 25 -6.07 10.57 7.10
N ASP A 26 -7.39 10.41 7.05
CA ASP A 26 -8.24 10.27 8.24
C ASP A 26 -7.86 9.01 9.05
N PHE A 27 -7.52 7.90 8.38
CA PHE A 27 -6.96 6.72 9.04
C PHE A 27 -5.65 7.02 9.76
N ILE A 28 -4.70 7.72 9.13
CA ILE A 28 -3.44 8.14 9.77
C ILE A 28 -3.72 9.02 10.99
N ASP A 29 -4.62 10.00 10.85
CA ASP A 29 -4.93 10.95 11.92
C ASP A 29 -5.59 10.27 13.13
N ARG A 30 -6.50 9.30 12.88
CA ARG A 30 -7.21 8.56 13.93
C ARG A 30 -6.42 7.41 14.55
N SER A 31 -5.45 6.86 13.83
CA SER A 31 -4.62 5.78 14.37
C SER A 31 -3.64 6.27 15.45
N HIS A 32 -3.70 7.57 15.80
CA HIS A 32 -2.72 8.34 16.59
C HIS A 32 -1.35 7.68 16.55
N ILE A 33 -0.85 7.46 15.33
CA ILE A 33 0.49 6.94 15.15
C ILE A 33 1.38 8.08 15.59
N ASN A 34 1.71 8.09 16.87
CA ASN A 34 2.77 8.91 17.39
C ASN A 34 4.04 8.19 16.94
N ILE A 35 4.39 8.41 15.66
CA ILE A 35 5.50 7.75 14.98
C ILE A 35 6.78 7.91 15.79
N ASN A 36 6.88 9.00 16.55
CA ASN A 36 8.01 9.28 17.45
C ASN A 36 8.08 8.29 18.63
N THR A 37 6.97 7.76 19.11
CA THR A 37 7.00 6.82 20.24
C THR A 37 7.30 5.38 19.83
N GLY A 38 7.11 5.02 18.55
CA GLY A 38 7.18 3.63 18.10
C GLY A 38 6.06 2.75 18.68
N TYR A 39 5.03 3.37 19.22
CA TYR A 39 3.82 2.73 19.75
C TYR A 39 2.59 3.28 19.02
N LEU A 40 1.65 2.38 18.77
CA LEU A 40 0.33 2.69 18.22
C LEU A 40 -0.59 3.16 19.34
N CYS A 41 -1.00 4.42 19.31
CA CYS A 41 -2.14 4.89 20.08
C CYS A 41 -3.40 4.76 19.21
N LEU A 42 -3.90 3.55 19.05
CA LEU A 42 -5.22 3.39 18.44
C LEU A 42 -6.29 3.96 19.38
N ASP A 43 -7.42 4.41 18.83
CA ASP A 43 -8.60 4.78 19.62
C ASP A 43 -9.06 3.59 20.49
N ASP A 44 -9.75 3.87 21.60
CA ASP A 44 -10.15 2.83 22.57
C ASP A 44 -10.97 1.70 21.93
N ASP A 45 -11.81 1.99 20.93
CA ASP A 45 -12.59 0.95 20.25
C ASP A 45 -11.69 0.03 19.41
N SER A 46 -10.77 0.62 18.64
CA SER A 46 -9.77 -0.12 17.87
C SER A 46 -8.83 -0.93 18.77
N LEU A 47 -8.42 -0.37 19.92
CA LEU A 47 -7.64 -1.09 20.94
C LEU A 47 -8.43 -2.22 21.56
N ASN A 48 -9.71 -2.03 21.87
CA ASN A 48 -10.56 -3.06 22.46
C ASN A 48 -10.77 -4.23 21.50
N ILE A 49 -10.94 -3.97 20.20
CA ILE A 49 -10.99 -5.02 19.17
C ILE A 49 -9.68 -5.82 19.10
N LEU A 50 -8.53 -5.16 19.29
CA LEU A 50 -7.23 -5.83 19.32
C LEU A 50 -6.97 -6.59 20.63
N LYS A 51 -7.41 -6.05 21.78
CA LYS A 51 -7.38 -6.69 23.11
C LYS A 51 -8.11 -8.02 23.10
N GLU A 52 -9.32 -8.06 22.53
CA GLU A 52 -10.13 -9.28 22.38
C GLU A 52 -9.42 -10.39 21.58
N LYS A 53 -8.39 -10.04 20.80
CA LYS A 53 -7.60 -10.93 19.95
C LYS A 53 -6.17 -11.18 20.48
N GLU A 54 -5.89 -10.82 21.73
CA GLU A 54 -4.56 -10.89 22.37
C GLU A 54 -3.48 -10.05 21.68
N TYR A 55 -3.84 -8.88 21.15
CA TYR A 55 -2.90 -7.96 20.49
C TYR A 55 -1.89 -8.69 19.60
N PRO A 56 -2.34 -9.37 18.52
CA PRO A 56 -1.39 -10.03 17.66
C PRO A 56 -0.40 -8.97 17.21
N SER A 57 0.91 -9.22 17.41
CA SER A 57 1.97 -8.40 16.80
C SER A 57 1.48 -8.00 15.40
N PHE A 58 1.54 -6.72 15.05
CA PHE A 58 1.07 -6.29 13.73
C PHE A 58 1.83 -7.05 12.61
N HIS A 59 3.02 -7.54 12.96
CA HIS A 59 3.92 -8.40 12.20
C HIS A 59 3.80 -9.90 12.50
N LYS A 60 2.86 -10.38 13.33
CA LYS A 60 2.40 -11.79 13.29
C LYS A 60 1.83 -11.93 11.90
N LYS A 61 2.71 -12.33 10.95
CA LYS A 61 2.51 -12.33 9.49
C LYS A 61 1.03 -12.29 9.24
N ILE A 62 0.51 -11.15 8.79
CA ILE A 62 -0.76 -11.21 8.08
C ILE A 62 -0.45 -12.22 6.99
N LYS A 63 -0.88 -13.48 7.18
CA LYS A 63 -0.78 -14.54 6.19
C LYS A 63 -1.82 -14.16 5.14
N PHE A 64 -1.61 -13.01 4.50
CA PHE A 64 -2.09 -12.69 3.19
C PHE A 64 -1.34 -13.65 2.27
N ASP A 65 -1.73 -14.93 2.38
CA ASP A 65 -1.15 -16.13 1.80
C ASP A 65 0.17 -15.84 1.09
N TYR A 66 1.24 -15.57 1.87
CA TYR A 66 2.48 -14.95 1.36
C TYR A 66 3.06 -15.77 0.21
N GLU A 67 2.89 -17.10 0.25
CA GLU A 67 3.27 -17.99 -0.83
C GLU A 67 2.36 -17.89 -2.06
N TYR A 68 1.04 -17.74 -1.88
CA TYR A 68 0.12 -17.44 -2.97
C TYR A 68 0.38 -16.08 -3.61
N ASN A 69 0.61 -15.04 -2.81
CA ASN A 69 0.94 -13.70 -3.29
C ASN A 69 2.31 -13.68 -3.92
N LYS A 70 3.33 -14.34 -3.36
CA LYS A 70 4.64 -14.50 -3.99
C LYS A 70 4.55 -15.24 -5.32
N LYS A 71 3.69 -16.26 -5.42
CA LYS A 71 3.42 -16.95 -6.68
C LYS A 71 2.69 -16.04 -7.67
N LEU A 72 1.63 -15.36 -7.24
CA LEU A 72 0.86 -14.43 -8.06
C LEU A 72 1.72 -13.27 -8.54
N THR A 73 2.53 -12.67 -7.67
CA THR A 73 3.52 -11.64 -7.99
C THR A 73 4.56 -12.17 -8.95
N LYS A 74 5.10 -13.39 -8.76
CA LYS A 74 6.00 -14.03 -9.74
C LYS A 74 5.31 -14.26 -11.08
N ASP A 75 4.06 -14.67 -11.09
CA ASP A 75 3.28 -14.91 -12.31
C ASP A 75 2.99 -13.57 -13.02
N ILE A 76 2.66 -12.51 -12.28
CA ILE A 76 2.49 -11.13 -12.78
C ILE A 76 3.81 -10.58 -13.32
N ILE A 77 4.93 -10.78 -12.62
CA ILE A 77 6.26 -10.38 -13.10
C ILE A 77 6.60 -11.15 -14.39
N LYS A 78 6.33 -12.45 -14.45
CA LYS A 78 6.53 -13.27 -15.66
C LYS A 78 5.65 -12.79 -16.82
N LEU A 79 4.40 -12.42 -16.56
CA LEU A 79 3.51 -11.85 -17.56
C LEU A 79 3.99 -10.49 -18.05
N GLY A 80 4.37 -9.60 -17.13
CA GLY A 80 4.93 -8.30 -17.44
C GLY A 80 6.31 -8.39 -18.10
N ALA A 81 7.02 -9.50 -17.97
CA ALA A 81 8.26 -9.77 -18.68
C ALA A 81 8.04 -10.44 -20.05
N SER A 82 6.86 -11.03 -20.27
CA SER A 82 6.53 -11.77 -21.50
C SER A 82 6.11 -10.82 -22.63
N ASN A 83 6.64 -11.09 -23.83
CA ASN A 83 6.14 -10.49 -25.08
C ASN A 83 5.21 -11.44 -25.84
N ASP A 84 4.94 -12.63 -25.29
CA ASP A 84 4.11 -13.65 -25.89
C ASP A 84 2.62 -13.38 -25.57
N ILE A 85 1.89 -12.90 -26.58
CA ILE A 85 0.46 -12.59 -26.50
C ILE A 85 -0.35 -13.86 -26.19
N GLU A 86 0.03 -15.03 -26.72
CA GLU A 86 -0.68 -16.29 -26.46
C GLU A 86 -0.52 -16.73 -25.01
N TYR A 87 0.69 -16.58 -24.45
CA TYR A 87 0.93 -16.82 -23.02
C TYR A 87 0.07 -15.92 -22.13
N ILE A 88 -0.01 -14.63 -22.45
CA ILE A 88 -0.81 -13.65 -21.71
C ILE A 88 -2.30 -13.94 -21.84
N LEU A 89 -2.78 -14.23 -23.05
CA LEU A 89 -4.16 -14.65 -23.30
C LEU A 89 -4.50 -15.88 -22.46
N LYS A 90 -3.67 -16.93 -22.51
CA LYS A 90 -3.86 -18.17 -21.76
C LYS A 90 -3.91 -17.94 -20.25
N PHE A 91 -3.13 -16.99 -19.73
CA PHE A 91 -3.20 -16.64 -18.32
C PHE A 91 -4.55 -16.02 -17.94
N PHE A 92 -5.03 -15.08 -18.76
CA PHE A 92 -6.28 -14.37 -18.50
C PHE A 92 -7.54 -15.19 -18.79
N THR A 93 -7.48 -16.13 -19.73
CA THR A 93 -8.60 -17.05 -20.06
C THR A 93 -8.57 -18.34 -19.24
N ALA A 94 -7.53 -18.56 -18.41
CA ALA A 94 -7.48 -19.71 -17.52
C ALA A 94 -8.74 -19.73 -16.62
N LYS A 95 -9.33 -20.91 -16.42
CA LYS A 95 -10.56 -21.11 -15.61
C LYS A 95 -10.52 -20.43 -14.23
N LYS A 96 -9.34 -20.37 -13.60
CA LYS A 96 -9.11 -19.68 -12.32
C LYS A 96 -9.28 -18.16 -12.43
N PHE A 97 -8.92 -17.57 -13.56
CA PHE A 97 -9.11 -16.15 -13.85
C PHE A 97 -10.54 -15.81 -14.25
N GLU A 98 -11.23 -16.67 -14.99
CA GLU A 98 -12.65 -16.48 -15.30
C GLU A 98 -13.52 -16.40 -14.03
N GLN A 99 -13.22 -17.20 -13.01
CA GLN A 99 -13.87 -17.07 -11.70
C GLN A 99 -13.56 -15.71 -11.04
N LYS A 100 -12.33 -15.20 -11.16
CA LYS A 100 -11.93 -13.88 -10.64
C LYS A 100 -12.57 -12.72 -11.40
N LYS A 101 -12.86 -12.89 -12.69
CA LYS A 101 -13.56 -11.90 -13.52
C LYS A 101 -14.96 -11.60 -12.99
N SER A 102 -15.73 -12.62 -12.61
CA SER A 102 -17.04 -12.42 -11.96
C SER A 102 -16.90 -11.61 -10.67
N TYR A 103 -15.86 -11.87 -9.87
CA TYR A 103 -15.59 -11.12 -8.65
C TYR A 103 -15.19 -9.66 -8.94
N LEU A 104 -14.37 -9.43 -9.96
CA LEU A 104 -13.99 -8.09 -10.43
C LEU A 104 -15.23 -7.24 -10.76
N PHE A 105 -16.15 -7.76 -11.57
CA PHE A 105 -17.36 -7.03 -11.91
C PHE A 105 -18.29 -6.80 -10.71
N LYS A 106 -18.34 -7.74 -9.75
CA LYS A 106 -19.07 -7.50 -8.48
C LYS A 106 -18.46 -6.36 -7.68
N MET A 107 -17.13 -6.27 -7.61
CA MET A 107 -16.45 -5.14 -6.95
C MET A 107 -16.79 -3.81 -7.61
N ILE A 108 -16.75 -3.74 -8.96
CA ILE A 108 -17.15 -2.53 -9.70
C ILE A 108 -18.58 -2.12 -9.35
N GLN A 109 -19.53 -3.07 -9.35
CA GLN A 109 -20.92 -2.76 -9.01
C GLN A 109 -21.10 -2.29 -7.56
N ALA A 110 -20.26 -2.76 -6.65
CA ALA A 110 -20.29 -2.43 -5.22
C ALA A 110 -19.72 -1.04 -4.89
N LEU A 111 -19.03 -0.38 -5.83
CA LEU A 111 -18.50 0.97 -5.62
C LEU A 111 -19.63 1.96 -5.25
N PRO A 112 -19.36 3.00 -4.44
CA PRO A 112 -20.35 4.01 -4.13
C PRO A 112 -20.45 5.05 -5.25
N ASN A 113 -19.31 5.51 -5.78
CA ASN A 113 -19.22 6.58 -6.76
C ASN A 113 -19.59 6.07 -8.18
N LYS A 114 -20.55 6.74 -8.84
CA LYS A 114 -21.03 6.37 -10.18
C LYS A 114 -19.98 6.60 -11.28
N GLU A 115 -19.18 7.65 -11.17
CA GLU A 115 -18.11 7.93 -12.13
C GLU A 115 -17.02 6.86 -12.04
N SER A 116 -16.64 6.44 -10.84
CA SER A 116 -15.71 5.31 -10.63
C SER A 116 -16.26 4.00 -11.21
N LYS A 117 -17.57 3.72 -11.06
CA LYS A 117 -18.20 2.55 -11.71
C LYS A 117 -18.02 2.58 -13.22
N GLU A 118 -18.32 3.71 -13.83
CA GLU A 118 -18.26 3.87 -15.29
C GLU A 118 -16.81 3.81 -15.79
N TYR A 119 -15.89 4.45 -15.07
CA TYR A 119 -14.45 4.39 -15.33
C TYR A 119 -13.96 2.94 -15.39
N TYR A 120 -14.21 2.15 -14.34
CA TYR A 120 -13.75 0.77 -14.30
C TYR A 120 -14.50 -0.15 -15.26
N ARG A 121 -15.80 0.07 -15.49
CA ARG A 121 -16.57 -0.69 -16.48
C ARG A 121 -15.99 -0.47 -17.89
N THR A 122 -15.70 0.78 -18.23
CA THR A 122 -15.08 1.14 -19.50
C THR A 122 -13.68 0.56 -19.61
N PHE A 123 -12.85 0.75 -18.58
CA PHE A 123 -11.48 0.23 -18.56
C PHE A 123 -11.45 -1.29 -18.72
N PHE A 124 -12.24 -2.05 -17.96
CA PHE A 124 -12.25 -3.52 -18.03
C PHE A 124 -13.15 -4.09 -19.14
N SER A 125 -13.73 -3.26 -20.02
CA SER A 125 -14.59 -3.73 -21.12
C SER A 125 -13.86 -4.64 -22.10
N PHE A 126 -12.54 -4.46 -22.28
CA PHE A 126 -11.72 -5.36 -23.09
C PHE A 126 -11.62 -6.77 -22.49
N PHE A 127 -11.91 -6.92 -21.20
CA PHE A 127 -11.83 -8.19 -20.49
C PHE A 127 -13.14 -8.99 -20.54
N GLU A 128 -14.20 -8.45 -21.14
CA GLU A 128 -15.53 -9.07 -21.18
C GLU A 128 -15.57 -10.36 -22.01
N THR A 129 -14.84 -10.43 -23.13
CA THR A 129 -14.76 -11.63 -23.98
C THR A 129 -13.32 -11.89 -24.42
N GLU A 130 -13.00 -13.12 -24.80
CA GLU A 130 -11.69 -13.48 -25.31
C GLU A 130 -11.35 -12.70 -26.60
N GLU A 131 -12.32 -12.46 -27.46
CA GLU A 131 -12.13 -11.70 -28.71
C GLU A 131 -11.79 -10.24 -28.42
N LYS A 132 -12.46 -9.61 -27.45
CA LYS A 132 -12.16 -8.23 -27.04
C LYS A 132 -10.76 -8.15 -26.43
N LEU A 133 -10.38 -9.12 -25.60
CA LEU A 133 -9.06 -9.17 -24.99
C LEU A 133 -7.98 -9.36 -26.07
N LYS A 134 -8.18 -10.30 -26.99
CA LYS A 134 -7.27 -10.53 -28.12
C LYS A 134 -7.15 -9.29 -29.00
N SER A 135 -8.26 -8.63 -29.32
CA SER A 135 -8.26 -7.37 -30.09
C SER A 135 -7.48 -6.27 -29.37
N TYR A 136 -7.66 -6.14 -28.06
CA TYR A 136 -6.96 -5.16 -27.23
C TYR A 136 -5.43 -5.40 -27.23
N LEU A 137 -5.00 -6.65 -27.00
CA LEU A 137 -3.57 -7.01 -26.97
C LEU A 137 -2.92 -6.88 -28.36
N ASN A 138 -3.62 -7.28 -29.43
CA ASN A 138 -3.10 -7.21 -30.80
C ASN A 138 -2.83 -5.77 -31.29
N ARG A 139 -3.53 -4.78 -30.72
CA ARG A 139 -3.34 -3.36 -31.07
C ARG A 139 -2.10 -2.73 -30.40
N ARG A 140 -1.37 -3.46 -29.54
CA ARG A 140 -0.34 -2.92 -28.64
C ARG A 140 0.91 -3.81 -28.53
N PRO A 141 1.76 -3.90 -29.57
CA PRO A 141 2.88 -4.84 -29.59
C PRO A 141 4.06 -4.47 -28.64
N GLY A 142 4.64 -5.50 -28.00
CA GLY A 142 5.96 -5.49 -27.35
C GLY A 142 6.10 -4.63 -26.09
N ILE A 143 6.43 -3.35 -26.25
CA ILE A 143 6.68 -2.41 -25.13
C ILE A 143 5.36 -2.03 -24.45
N ASP A 144 4.27 -1.97 -25.21
CA ASP A 144 2.97 -1.53 -24.71
C ASP A 144 2.23 -2.66 -23.96
N LEU A 145 2.62 -3.93 -24.18
CA LEU A 145 2.02 -5.09 -23.50
C LEU A 145 2.38 -5.13 -22.02
N LYS A 146 3.65 -4.84 -21.68
CA LYS A 146 4.11 -4.72 -20.28
C LYS A 146 3.36 -3.62 -19.56
N ARG A 147 3.22 -2.48 -20.22
CA ARG A 147 2.43 -1.33 -19.75
C ARG A 147 0.97 -1.71 -19.56
N CYS A 148 0.37 -2.48 -20.47
CA CYS A 148 -1.01 -2.97 -20.31
C CYS A 148 -1.18 -3.86 -19.08
N VAL A 149 -0.25 -4.80 -18.85
CA VAL A 149 -0.30 -5.67 -17.65
C VAL A 149 -0.13 -4.83 -16.38
N TYR A 150 0.79 -3.87 -16.39
CA TYR A 150 1.00 -2.95 -15.28
C TYR A 150 -0.26 -2.11 -15.00
N GLU A 151 -0.82 -1.46 -16.01
CA GLU A 151 -2.05 -0.66 -15.91
C GLU A 151 -3.26 -1.49 -15.45
N PHE A 152 -3.37 -2.74 -15.91
CA PHE A 152 -4.40 -3.67 -15.46
C PHE A 152 -4.27 -3.98 -13.97
N ASN A 153 -3.07 -4.34 -13.52
CA ASN A 153 -2.83 -4.66 -12.11
C ASN A 153 -3.04 -3.44 -11.20
N MET A 154 -2.54 -2.27 -11.59
CA MET A 154 -2.77 -1.03 -10.86
C MET A 154 -4.27 -0.77 -10.69
N ASN A 155 -5.05 -0.82 -11.77
CA ASN A 155 -6.49 -0.58 -11.71
C ASN A 155 -7.23 -1.60 -10.84
N ILE A 156 -6.81 -2.88 -10.85
CA ILE A 156 -7.34 -3.88 -9.92
C ILE A 156 -7.01 -3.53 -8.47
N LEU A 157 -5.76 -3.17 -8.19
CA LEU A 157 -5.33 -2.82 -6.83
C LEU A 157 -6.10 -1.61 -6.33
N THR A 158 -6.22 -0.54 -7.12
CA THR A 158 -6.99 0.66 -6.77
C THR A 158 -8.46 0.33 -6.51
N LEU A 159 -9.09 -0.48 -7.36
CA LEU A 159 -10.47 -0.93 -7.17
C LEU A 159 -10.64 -1.75 -5.89
N VAL A 160 -9.71 -2.68 -5.62
CA VAL A 160 -9.73 -3.48 -4.38
C VAL A 160 -9.59 -2.57 -3.17
N THR A 161 -8.68 -1.59 -3.23
CA THR A 161 -8.46 -0.59 -2.16
C THR A 161 -9.69 0.29 -1.94
N GLN A 162 -10.38 0.74 -2.99
CA GLN A 162 -11.65 1.48 -2.87
C GLN A 162 -12.74 0.67 -2.15
N VAL A 163 -12.95 -0.58 -2.59
CA VAL A 163 -13.95 -1.48 -1.97
C VAL A 163 -13.59 -1.78 -0.53
N MET A 164 -12.31 -1.96 -0.25
CA MET A 164 -11.76 -2.17 1.09
C MET A 164 -12.03 -0.97 2.01
N PHE A 165 -11.69 0.25 1.59
CA PHE A 165 -11.91 1.45 2.40
C PHE A 165 -13.39 1.76 2.63
N LYS A 166 -14.28 1.45 1.68
CA LYS A 166 -15.73 1.53 1.91
C LYS A 166 -16.17 0.71 3.12
N GLY A 167 -15.69 -0.55 3.22
CA GLY A 167 -16.00 -1.43 4.33
C GLY A 167 -15.47 -0.96 5.69
N TYR A 168 -14.50 -0.04 5.70
CA TYR A 168 -13.98 0.57 6.92
C TYR A 168 -15.00 1.51 7.57
N TRP A 169 -15.72 2.31 6.76
CA TRP A 169 -16.62 3.38 7.21
C TRP A 169 -18.12 3.11 7.17
N ASP A 170 -18.56 2.04 6.49
CA ASP A 170 -19.94 1.55 6.59
C ASP A 170 -20.21 0.94 7.99
N THR A 171 -20.39 1.82 8.98
CA THR A 171 -20.56 1.49 10.42
C THR A 171 -22.02 1.33 10.84
N GLU A 172 -22.99 1.61 9.97
CA GLU A 172 -24.40 1.60 10.35
C GLU A 172 -25.17 0.40 9.77
N ASN A 173 -25.91 -0.27 10.66
CA ASN A 173 -27.04 -1.17 10.42
C ASN A 173 -26.79 -2.44 9.58
N ASP A 174 -26.24 -3.52 10.17
CA ASP A 174 -26.78 -4.88 9.95
C ASP A 174 -26.11 -5.98 10.81
N GLU A 175 -26.82 -7.09 11.05
CA GLU A 175 -26.41 -8.28 11.84
C GLU A 175 -25.13 -9.01 11.35
N SER A 176 -24.50 -8.58 10.25
CA SER A 176 -23.21 -9.10 9.75
C SER A 176 -21.97 -8.64 10.54
N ILE A 177 -22.17 -8.16 11.78
CA ILE A 177 -21.20 -7.50 12.66
C ILE A 177 -19.86 -8.25 12.75
N LYS A 178 -19.86 -9.59 12.81
CA LYS A 178 -18.61 -10.38 12.92
C LYS A 178 -17.76 -10.34 11.66
N ARG A 179 -18.37 -10.37 10.47
CA ARG A 179 -17.64 -10.30 9.19
C ARG A 179 -17.10 -8.88 8.97
N LYS A 180 -17.94 -7.86 9.20
CA LYS A 180 -17.54 -6.44 9.16
C LYS A 180 -16.39 -6.13 10.14
N ARG A 181 -16.41 -6.69 11.36
CA ARG A 181 -15.30 -6.55 12.33
C ARG A 181 -14.00 -7.19 11.85
N LEU A 182 -14.06 -8.37 11.22
CA LEU A 182 -12.88 -9.05 10.68
C LEU A 182 -12.28 -8.27 9.50
N ASP A 183 -13.13 -7.77 8.61
CA ASP A 183 -12.70 -6.97 7.46
C ASP A 183 -12.07 -5.64 7.94
N ARG A 184 -12.71 -4.96 8.90
CA ARG A 184 -12.15 -3.76 9.55
C ARG A 184 -10.80 -4.04 10.21
N LEU A 185 -10.65 -5.15 10.93
CA LEU A 185 -9.37 -5.53 11.54
C LEU A 185 -8.28 -5.78 10.50
N ASN A 186 -8.60 -6.47 9.40
CA ASN A 186 -7.64 -6.68 8.32
C ASN A 186 -7.22 -5.37 7.67
N LEU A 187 -8.16 -4.43 7.49
CA LEU A 187 -7.88 -3.10 6.95
C LEU A 187 -6.98 -2.28 7.85
N ILE A 188 -7.27 -2.26 9.16
CA ILE A 188 -6.40 -1.63 10.15
C ILE A 188 -5.00 -2.24 10.06
N LYS A 189 -4.88 -3.57 10.03
CA LYS A 189 -3.56 -4.22 9.93
C LYS A 189 -2.82 -3.89 8.63
N ILE A 190 -3.51 -3.86 7.49
CA ILE A 190 -2.91 -3.46 6.20
C ILE A 190 -2.45 -2.01 6.27
N GLY A 191 -3.33 -1.10 6.71
CA GLY A 191 -3.02 0.33 6.83
C GLY A 191 -1.85 0.58 7.77
N LEU A 192 -1.78 -0.13 8.90
CA LEU A 192 -0.66 -0.02 9.83
C LEU A 192 0.64 -0.59 9.27
N SER A 193 0.58 -1.74 8.62
CA SER A 193 1.74 -2.33 7.94
C SER A 193 2.29 -1.36 6.89
N GLU A 194 1.40 -0.72 6.13
CA GLU A 194 1.74 0.26 5.11
C GLU A 194 2.38 1.52 5.71
N VAL A 195 1.83 2.04 6.81
CA VAL A 195 2.44 3.17 7.52
C VAL A 195 3.83 2.81 8.06
N PHE A 196 4.00 1.66 8.70
CA PHE A 196 5.33 1.27 9.19
C PHE A 196 6.34 1.05 8.07
N ASN A 197 5.93 0.42 6.96
CA ASN A 197 6.77 0.29 5.77
C ASN A 197 7.15 1.65 5.17
N THR A 198 6.22 2.60 5.19
CA THR A 198 6.43 3.98 4.75
C THR A 198 7.47 4.68 5.64
N VAL A 199 7.27 4.67 6.97
CA VAL A 199 8.20 5.30 7.91
C VAL A 199 9.59 4.67 7.78
N SER A 200 9.68 3.34 7.70
CA SER A 200 10.94 2.64 7.47
C SER A 200 11.60 3.06 6.16
N SER A 201 10.83 3.20 5.08
CA SER A 201 11.35 3.61 3.77
C SER A 201 11.89 5.04 3.78
N ILE A 202 11.25 5.94 4.54
CA ILE A 202 11.71 7.32 4.72
C ILE A 202 12.99 7.34 5.56
N THR A 203 12.99 6.70 6.73
CA THR A 203 14.09 6.80 7.72
C THR A 203 15.31 5.96 7.34
N HIS A 204 15.10 4.82 6.69
CA HIS A 204 16.14 3.80 6.46
C HIS A 204 16.33 3.39 5.00
N LYS A 205 15.53 3.93 4.07
CA LYS A 205 15.56 3.57 2.62
C LYS A 205 15.32 2.08 2.36
N LYS A 206 14.60 1.41 3.26
CA LYS A 206 14.18 0.00 3.17
C LYS A 206 12.80 -0.14 3.79
N SER A 207 11.98 -1.04 3.27
CA SER A 207 10.72 -1.37 3.94
C SER A 207 11.00 -2.08 5.28
N LEU A 208 10.03 -2.04 6.20
CA LEU A 208 10.15 -2.75 7.46
C LEU A 208 10.24 -4.27 7.21
N ASP A 209 9.49 -4.78 6.23
CA ASP A 209 9.57 -6.16 5.79
C ASP A 209 11.00 -6.56 5.35
N GLU A 210 11.66 -5.73 4.54
CA GLU A 210 13.06 -5.96 4.12
C GLU A 210 14.02 -5.98 5.32
N LEU A 211 13.86 -5.03 6.26
CA LEU A 211 14.66 -5.00 7.48
C LEU A 211 14.46 -6.27 8.32
N LEU A 212 13.23 -6.76 8.44
CA LEU A 212 12.91 -7.97 9.18
C LEU A 212 13.45 -9.23 8.50
N GLU A 213 13.37 -9.32 7.16
CA GLU A 213 13.95 -10.44 6.41
C GLU A 213 15.48 -10.50 6.56
N GLU A 214 16.16 -9.35 6.59
CA GLU A 214 17.60 -9.28 6.84
C GLU A 214 17.95 -9.60 8.30
N ALA A 215 17.16 -9.10 9.24
CA ALA A 215 17.32 -9.36 10.67
C ALA A 215 17.16 -10.84 11.01
N GLU A 216 16.16 -11.52 10.43
CA GLU A 216 15.94 -12.97 10.61
C GLU A 216 17.12 -13.80 10.07
N LYS A 217 17.84 -13.30 9.06
CA LYS A 217 19.07 -13.89 8.52
C LYS A 217 20.33 -13.57 9.36
N GLY A 218 20.19 -12.84 10.46
CA GLY A 218 21.27 -12.53 11.41
C GLY A 218 21.89 -11.15 11.25
N CYS A 219 21.29 -10.24 10.48
CA CYS A 219 21.75 -8.86 10.39
C CYS A 219 21.24 -8.02 11.57
N ASP A 220 22.02 -7.90 12.64
CA ASP A 220 21.64 -7.13 13.83
C ASP A 220 21.43 -5.63 13.54
N GLU A 221 22.12 -5.08 12.55
CA GLU A 221 21.93 -3.67 12.16
C GLU A 221 20.52 -3.42 11.61
N SER A 222 20.01 -4.32 10.76
CA SER A 222 18.64 -4.25 10.25
C SER A 222 17.63 -4.49 11.36
N LEU A 223 17.95 -5.33 12.35
CA LEU A 223 17.15 -5.50 13.56
C LEU A 223 17.01 -4.18 14.34
N PHE A 224 18.13 -3.50 14.62
CA PHE A 224 18.11 -2.25 15.38
C PHE A 224 17.28 -1.17 14.66
N LYS A 225 17.38 -1.09 13.34
CA LYS A 225 16.54 -0.19 12.51
C LYS A 225 15.07 -0.58 12.60
N ALA A 226 14.73 -1.86 12.51
CA ALA A 226 13.34 -2.31 12.65
C ALA A 226 12.75 -1.93 14.02
N ILE A 227 13.53 -2.07 15.10
CA ILE A 227 13.10 -1.73 16.48
C ILE A 227 12.89 -0.22 16.68
N GLN A 228 13.65 0.63 15.97
CA GLN A 228 13.41 2.07 15.96
C GLN A 228 12.01 2.43 15.40
N ILE A 229 11.48 1.58 14.52
CA ILE A 229 10.19 1.78 13.85
C ILE A 229 9.04 1.16 14.67
N ASP A 230 9.15 -0.13 15.01
CA ASP A 230 8.10 -0.89 15.70
C ASP A 230 8.67 -1.61 16.94
N LYS A 231 8.33 -1.11 18.13
CA LYS A 231 8.78 -1.71 19.39
C LYS A 231 8.00 -2.97 19.74
N THR A 232 6.85 -3.23 19.11
CA THR A 232 6.08 -4.46 19.34
C THR A 232 6.78 -5.70 18.76
N LEU A 233 7.84 -5.51 17.96
CA LEU A 233 8.66 -6.60 17.44
C LEU A 233 9.30 -7.46 18.53
N PHE A 234 9.45 -6.95 19.76
CA PHE A 234 9.90 -7.74 20.93
C PHE A 234 9.01 -8.96 21.23
N ASP A 235 7.79 -9.00 20.68
CA ASP A 235 6.89 -10.13 20.80
C ASP A 235 7.17 -11.28 19.82
N LEU A 236 8.08 -11.09 18.86
CA LEU A 236 8.46 -12.11 17.91
C LEU A 236 9.38 -13.16 18.55
N ASP A 237 9.01 -14.44 18.43
CA ASP A 237 9.76 -15.54 19.04
C ASP A 237 11.22 -15.61 18.59
N TRP A 238 11.48 -15.36 17.30
CA TRP A 238 12.84 -15.39 16.77
C TRP A 238 13.70 -14.24 17.33
N LEU A 239 13.11 -13.07 17.55
CA LEU A 239 13.80 -11.94 18.16
C LEU A 239 14.11 -12.21 19.63
N ARG A 240 13.13 -12.73 20.38
CA ARG A 240 13.35 -13.17 21.78
C ARG A 240 14.49 -14.19 21.88
N ARG A 241 14.58 -15.14 20.95
CA ARG A 241 15.70 -16.08 20.85
C ARG A 241 17.03 -15.37 20.58
N ARG A 242 17.08 -14.40 19.66
CA ARG A 242 18.29 -13.62 19.37
C ARG A 242 18.76 -12.82 20.58
N ILE A 243 17.85 -12.21 21.33
CA ILE A 243 18.15 -11.46 22.57
C ILE A 243 18.71 -12.39 23.64
N ARG A 244 18.10 -13.56 23.88
CA ARG A 244 18.62 -14.57 24.82
C ARG A 244 20.02 -15.04 24.42
N LYS A 245 20.29 -15.22 23.12
CA LYS A 245 21.62 -15.59 22.63
C LYS A 245 22.66 -14.52 22.96
N ALA A 246 22.36 -13.23 22.74
CA ALA A 246 23.24 -12.14 23.16
C ALA A 246 23.47 -12.14 24.68
N PHE A 247 22.41 -12.36 25.45
CA PHE A 247 22.46 -12.40 26.91
C PHE A 247 23.43 -13.47 27.41
N TYR A 248 23.25 -14.72 26.99
CA TYR A 248 24.12 -15.83 27.40
C TYR A 248 25.57 -15.68 26.90
N ALA A 249 25.78 -14.97 25.79
CA ALA A 249 27.11 -14.68 25.27
C ALA A 249 27.80 -13.48 25.96
N GLY A 250 27.09 -12.73 26.82
CA GLY A 250 27.63 -11.50 27.42
C GLY A 250 27.89 -10.39 26.40
N ASP A 251 27.12 -10.35 25.31
CA ASP A 251 27.31 -9.40 24.20
C ASP A 251 26.83 -7.98 24.58
N SER A 252 27.67 -7.27 25.35
CA SER A 252 27.37 -5.92 25.84
C SER A 252 27.20 -4.90 24.70
N SER A 253 27.90 -5.09 23.58
CA SER A 253 27.79 -4.25 22.39
C SER A 253 26.39 -4.34 21.78
N PHE A 254 25.84 -5.54 21.68
CA PHE A 254 24.47 -5.76 21.21
C PHE A 254 23.45 -5.02 22.09
N PHE A 255 23.52 -5.16 23.42
CA PHE A 255 22.57 -4.51 24.32
C PHE A 255 22.68 -2.98 24.30
N LYS A 256 23.89 -2.43 24.18
CA LYS A 256 24.09 -0.99 24.02
C LYS A 256 23.40 -0.47 22.76
N LYS A 257 23.60 -1.12 21.62
CA LYS A 257 22.97 -0.74 20.35
C LYS A 257 21.46 -0.92 20.37
N LEU A 258 20.97 -2.01 20.98
CA LEU A 258 19.54 -2.25 21.16
C LEU A 258 18.90 -1.17 22.03
N GLY A 259 19.54 -0.78 23.14
CA GLY A 259 19.09 0.32 24.00
C GLY A 259 18.98 1.64 23.22
N THR A 260 20.03 2.00 22.47
CA THR A 260 20.01 3.19 21.60
C THR A 260 18.90 3.13 20.55
N ALA A 261 18.62 1.96 19.98
CA ALA A 261 17.53 1.78 19.03
C ALA A 261 16.14 1.95 19.67
N ILE A 262 15.96 1.52 20.92
CA ILE A 262 14.70 1.71 21.65
C ILE A 262 14.47 3.19 22.01
N GLU A 263 15.54 3.89 22.39
CA GLU A 263 15.50 5.30 22.79
C GLU A 263 15.26 6.24 21.61
N LYS A 264 15.88 5.94 20.46
CA LYS A 264 15.79 6.79 19.28
C LYS A 264 14.38 6.81 18.70
N THR A 265 13.89 7.99 18.35
CA THR A 265 12.60 8.15 17.68
C THR A 265 12.81 8.18 16.16
N SER A 266 11.85 7.62 15.40
CA SER A 266 12.05 7.35 13.96
C SER A 266 11.90 8.59 13.07
N LEU A 267 11.21 9.64 13.53
CA LEU A 267 10.91 10.87 12.77
C LEU A 267 11.19 12.15 13.58
N GLU A 268 12.43 12.39 14.00
CA GLU A 268 12.76 13.59 14.81
C GLU A 268 12.63 14.92 14.05
N ASN A 269 12.63 14.92 12.70
CA ASN A 269 12.74 16.17 11.92
C ASN A 269 11.85 16.31 10.67
N ASP A 270 11.03 15.31 10.29
CA ASP A 270 10.32 15.29 8.98
C ASP A 270 8.78 15.21 9.08
N ILE A 271 8.21 15.59 10.23
CA ILE A 271 6.75 15.52 10.47
C ILE A 271 5.98 16.32 9.41
N GLU A 272 6.51 17.48 8.98
CA GLU A 272 5.83 18.39 8.06
C GLU A 272 5.48 17.72 6.71
N TYR A 273 6.33 16.81 6.22
CA TYR A 273 6.10 16.08 4.98
C TYR A 273 5.77 14.60 5.18
N THR A 274 5.52 14.16 6.42
CA THR A 274 5.22 12.74 6.68
C THR A 274 3.93 12.30 6.00
N LYS A 275 2.87 13.14 6.05
CA LYS A 275 1.61 12.86 5.32
C LYS A 275 1.83 12.84 3.81
N LEU A 276 2.60 13.80 3.29
CA LEU A 276 2.94 13.85 1.87
C LEU A 276 3.68 12.59 1.42
N ASN A 277 4.75 12.22 2.13
CA ASN A 277 5.53 11.02 1.83
C ASN A 277 4.68 9.76 1.94
N SER A 278 3.82 9.66 2.95
CA SER A 278 2.92 8.51 3.13
C SER A 278 1.98 8.36 1.94
N VAL A 279 1.35 9.45 1.49
CA VAL A 279 0.48 9.40 0.32
C VAL A 279 1.27 9.09 -0.95
N LEU A 280 2.43 9.71 -1.15
CA LEU A 280 3.28 9.43 -2.31
C LEU A 280 3.69 7.96 -2.34
N ILE A 281 4.15 7.38 -1.23
CA ILE A 281 4.60 5.98 -1.15
C ILE A 281 3.44 5.03 -1.39
N SER A 282 2.32 5.19 -0.67
CA SER A 282 1.21 4.24 -0.72
C SER A 282 0.39 4.30 -2.00
N PHE A 283 0.26 5.47 -2.62
CA PHE A 283 -0.60 5.66 -3.80
C PHE A 283 0.16 5.68 -5.13
N TRP A 284 1.51 5.71 -5.12
CA TRP A 284 2.29 5.70 -6.37
C TRP A 284 1.89 4.55 -7.29
N GLY A 285 1.95 3.32 -6.76
CA GLY A 285 1.59 2.09 -7.48
C GLY A 285 0.09 1.86 -7.65
N LEU A 286 -0.76 2.71 -7.08
CA LEU A 286 -2.22 2.68 -7.27
C LEU A 286 -2.66 3.62 -8.42
N GLY A 287 -1.71 4.13 -9.19
CA GLY A 287 -1.97 4.94 -10.38
C GLY A 287 -1.63 6.41 -10.21
N PHE A 288 -1.24 6.89 -9.02
CA PHE A 288 -0.80 8.28 -8.84
C PHE A 288 0.41 8.62 -9.75
N CYS A 289 1.24 7.62 -10.06
CA CYS A 289 2.34 7.72 -11.01
C CYS A 289 1.93 8.00 -12.48
N LYS A 290 0.64 7.87 -12.83
CA LYS A 290 0.11 8.18 -14.18
C LYS A 290 -0.14 9.67 -14.39
N LEU A 291 -0.24 10.42 -13.31
CA LEU A 291 -0.51 11.85 -13.33
C LEU A 291 0.78 12.62 -13.65
N ASN A 292 0.66 13.74 -14.36
CA ASN A 292 1.79 14.65 -14.50
C ASN A 292 2.01 15.46 -13.20
N ASN A 293 3.14 16.14 -13.09
CA ASN A 293 3.49 16.87 -11.85
C ASN A 293 2.45 17.91 -11.43
N GLN A 294 1.80 18.59 -12.39
CA GLN A 294 0.75 19.56 -12.10
C GLN A 294 -0.47 18.87 -11.49
N GLU A 295 -0.93 17.80 -12.13
CA GLU A 295 -2.09 17.01 -11.68
C GLU A 295 -1.85 16.40 -10.30
N GLN A 296 -0.66 15.84 -10.06
CA GLN A 296 -0.26 15.32 -8.75
C GLN A 296 -0.30 16.41 -7.68
N TRP A 297 0.31 17.57 -7.97
CA TRP A 297 0.36 18.69 -7.05
C TRP A 297 -1.04 19.24 -6.72
N GLU A 298 -1.89 19.43 -7.73
CA GLU A 298 -3.27 19.92 -7.55
C GLU A 298 -4.13 18.91 -6.76
N LEU A 299 -4.02 17.62 -7.06
CA LEU A 299 -4.76 16.56 -6.37
C LEU A 299 -4.37 16.46 -4.89
N LEU A 300 -3.07 16.48 -4.57
CA LEU A 300 -2.62 16.43 -3.18
C LEU A 300 -3.10 17.67 -2.39
N LYS A 301 -3.07 18.84 -3.03
CA LYS A 301 -3.52 20.09 -2.43
C LYS A 301 -5.04 20.08 -2.18
N SER A 302 -5.83 19.53 -3.11
CA SER A 302 -7.28 19.38 -2.93
C SER A 302 -7.65 18.36 -1.83
N CYS A 303 -6.73 17.44 -1.50
CA CYS A 303 -6.84 16.53 -0.37
C CYS A 303 -6.41 17.16 0.98
N GLY A 304 -5.99 18.43 0.99
CA GLY A 304 -5.56 19.11 2.22
C GLY A 304 -4.13 18.77 2.67
N ILE A 305 -3.31 18.20 1.78
CA ILE A 305 -1.92 17.86 2.08
C ILE A 305 -1.04 19.10 1.87
N THR A 306 -0.19 19.40 2.86
CA THR A 306 0.87 20.39 2.70
C THR A 306 1.88 19.90 1.67
N VAL A 307 1.94 20.58 0.53
CA VAL A 307 2.87 20.32 -0.58
C VAL A 307 3.82 21.49 -0.77
N GLN A 308 4.85 21.31 -1.59
CA GLN A 308 5.75 22.39 -1.97
C GLN A 308 4.99 23.55 -2.63
N THR A 309 5.58 24.75 -2.56
CA THR A 309 4.98 26.03 -2.97
C THR A 309 4.49 26.05 -4.42
N ASP A 310 5.18 25.33 -5.29
CA ASP A 310 4.93 25.30 -6.72
C ASP A 310 5.18 23.90 -7.32
N PRO A 311 4.60 23.60 -8.50
CA PRO A 311 4.71 22.31 -9.17
C PRO A 311 6.14 21.88 -9.52
N GLU A 312 7.05 22.82 -9.78
CA GLU A 312 8.43 22.51 -10.16
C GLU A 312 9.27 22.14 -8.95
N THR A 313 9.08 22.83 -7.82
CA THR A 313 9.67 22.43 -6.54
C THR A 313 9.13 21.08 -6.08
N PHE A 314 7.83 20.82 -6.26
CA PHE A 314 7.22 19.51 -6.02
C PHE A 314 7.83 18.42 -6.92
N ARG A 315 7.99 18.66 -8.22
CA ARG A 315 8.65 17.72 -9.14
C ARG A 315 10.05 17.35 -8.67
N LYS A 316 10.87 18.34 -8.28
CA LYS A 316 12.23 18.10 -7.76
C LYS A 316 12.19 17.25 -6.48
N TYR A 317 11.20 17.46 -5.63
CA TYR A 317 10.98 16.66 -4.43
C TYR A 317 10.66 15.20 -4.76
N VAL A 318 9.69 14.96 -5.63
CA VAL A 318 9.30 13.61 -6.09
C VAL A 318 10.48 12.89 -6.74
N ASN A 319 11.25 13.57 -7.60
CA ASN A 319 12.43 12.98 -8.23
C ASN A 319 13.46 12.49 -7.21
N ARG A 320 13.69 13.24 -6.12
CA ARG A 320 14.60 12.79 -5.05
C ARG A 320 14.07 11.53 -4.35
N LEU A 321 12.76 11.39 -4.18
CA LEU A 321 12.19 10.17 -3.59
C LEU A 321 12.39 8.97 -4.51
N ILE A 322 12.23 9.15 -5.82
CA ILE A 322 12.48 8.13 -6.84
C ILE A 322 13.97 7.75 -6.87
N GLU A 323 14.87 8.73 -6.92
CA GLU A 323 16.33 8.52 -6.94
C GLU A 323 16.81 7.79 -5.68
N ASN A 324 16.21 8.09 -4.53
CA ASN A 324 16.47 7.41 -3.27
C ASN A 324 15.81 6.02 -3.16
N LYS A 325 15.06 5.58 -4.19
CA LYS A 325 14.29 4.33 -4.22
C LYS A 325 13.24 4.24 -3.11
N THR A 326 12.80 5.38 -2.58
CA THR A 326 11.72 5.47 -1.60
C THR A 326 10.37 5.18 -2.26
N ILE A 327 10.21 5.56 -3.52
CA ILE A 327 9.08 5.18 -4.38
C ILE A 327 9.59 4.58 -5.69
N GLY A 328 8.84 3.65 -6.26
CA GLY A 328 9.26 2.86 -7.42
C GLY A 328 9.39 3.68 -8.72
N LEU A 329 10.38 3.32 -9.54
CA LEU A 329 10.44 3.74 -10.95
C LEU A 329 9.38 2.96 -11.75
N ASN A 330 8.65 3.67 -12.61
CA ASN A 330 7.71 3.07 -13.57
C ASN A 330 8.44 2.27 -14.66
#